data_AF-X1A845-F1
#
_entry.id   AF-X1A845-F1
#
_cell.length_a   1.000
_cell.length_b   1.000
_cell.length_c   1.000
_cell.angle_alpha   90.00
_cell.angle_beta   90.00
_cell.angle_gamma   90.00
#
_symmetry.space_group_name_H-M   'P 1'
#
loop_
_entity.id
_entity.type
_entity.pdbx_description
1 polymer ?
#
loop_
_entity_poly.entity_id
_entity_poly.type
_entity_poly.pdbx_seq_one_letter_code
_entity_poly.pdbx_strand_id
1 'polypeptide(L)'
;MFPNLLLKSLLSYHKHTLKDEYIICNDYKCVAKAIKSMVIRGAPAIGVAAAYGFALAGLSSKAKTSKALLDDLKVAHSHLSE
;
A
#
# COMPACT_ATOMS: atom_id res chain seq x y z
N MET A 1 -17.70 4.27 -4.94
CA MET A 1 -18.36 3.28 -4.08
C MET A 1 -17.79 1.90 -4.41
N PHE A 2 -16.54 1.64 -4.00
CA PHE A 2 -15.96 0.30 -3.98
C PHE A 2 -15.79 -0.06 -2.51
N PRO A 3 -16.42 -1.13 -2.01
CA PRO A 3 -16.66 -1.30 -0.59
C PRO A 3 -15.37 -1.68 0.12
N ASN A 4 -15.20 -1.11 1.31
CA ASN A 4 -14.12 -1.25 2.29
C ASN A 4 -13.96 -2.70 2.85
N LEU A 5 -14.14 -3.73 2.01
CA LEU A 5 -14.21 -5.12 2.43
C LEU A 5 -12.88 -5.88 2.27
N LEU A 6 -12.04 -5.49 1.29
CA LEU A 6 -10.79 -6.21 1.00
C LEU A 6 -9.72 -6.10 2.09
N LEU A 7 -9.76 -5.09 2.95
CA LEU A 7 -8.77 -4.91 4.02
C LEU A 7 -9.17 -5.55 5.36
N LYS A 8 -10.45 -5.90 5.55
CA LYS A 8 -10.95 -6.40 6.84
C LYS A 8 -10.56 -7.85 7.15
N SER A 9 -10.20 -8.65 6.14
CA SER A 9 -9.91 -10.07 6.34
C SER A 9 -8.49 -10.38 6.84
N LEU A 10 -7.65 -9.36 7.09
CA LEU A 10 -6.22 -9.54 7.33
C LEU A 10 -5.78 -9.27 8.77
N LEU A 11 -6.71 -9.00 9.69
CA LEU A 11 -6.40 -8.71 11.09
C LEU A 11 -7.19 -9.62 12.03
N SER A 12 -6.54 -10.67 12.53
CA SER A 12 -6.85 -11.20 13.85
C SER A 12 -5.67 -11.97 14.42
N TYR A 13 -5.09 -11.48 15.53
CA TYR A 13 -5.07 -12.27 16.78
C TYR A 13 -4.62 -11.41 17.98
N HIS A 14 -5.50 -11.38 18.98
CA HIS A 14 -5.33 -11.08 20.41
C HIS A 14 -5.43 -9.63 20.95
N LYS A 15 -6.31 -9.52 21.96
CA LYS A 15 -6.36 -8.59 23.11
C LYS A 15 -7.43 -7.46 23.08
N HIS A 16 -8.37 -7.63 24.01
CA HIS A 16 -9.03 -6.63 24.87
C HIS A 16 -9.04 -5.16 24.38
N THR A 17 -10.24 -4.61 24.18
CA THR A 17 -10.57 -3.23 23.73
C THR A 17 -10.15 -2.92 22.28
N LEU A 18 -11.00 -3.32 21.33
CA LEU A 18 -10.88 -2.96 19.91
C LEU A 18 -11.32 -1.50 19.72
N LYS A 19 -10.37 -0.57 19.74
CA LYS A 19 -10.55 0.71 19.05
C LYS A 19 -10.02 0.53 17.63
N ASP A 20 -10.91 0.62 16.65
CA ASP A 20 -10.53 0.60 15.25
C ASP A 20 -9.93 1.96 14.88
N GLU A 21 -8.61 2.00 14.70
CA GLU A 21 -7.90 3.16 14.18
C GLU A 21 -7.49 2.90 12.73
N TYR A 22 -7.82 3.83 11.83
CA TYR A 22 -7.53 3.72 10.40
C TYR A 22 -6.36 4.62 10.03
N ILE A 23 -5.44 4.08 9.23
CA ILE A 23 -4.35 4.84 8.63
C ILE A 23 -4.71 5.07 7.15
N ILE A 24 -4.76 6.34 6.76
CA ILE A 24 -5.04 6.75 5.38
C ILE A 24 -3.71 7.01 4.67
N CYS A 25 -3.43 6.21 3.64
CA CYS A 25 -2.28 6.42 2.77
C CYS A 25 -2.72 6.97 1.42
N ASN A 26 -2.28 8.20 1.12
CA ASN A 26 -2.59 8.88 -0.14
C ASN A 26 -1.49 8.72 -1.21
N ASP A 27 -0.35 8.13 -0.85
CA ASP A 27 0.75 7.87 -1.76
C ASP A 27 1.42 6.52 -1.47
N TYR A 28 2.22 6.06 -2.43
CA TYR A 28 2.94 4.79 -2.35
C TYR A 28 4.02 4.78 -1.26
N LYS A 29 4.52 5.95 -0.83
CA LYS A 29 5.54 6.06 0.23
C LYS A 29 4.93 5.80 1.62
N CYS A 30 3.71 6.27 1.85
CA CYS A 30 2.93 5.93 3.04
C CYS A 30 2.66 4.44 3.10
N VAL A 31 2.26 3.82 1.97
CA VAL A 31 2.05 2.36 1.89
C VAL A 31 3.34 1.60 2.23
N ALA A 32 4.47 1.99 1.61
CA ALA A 32 5.78 1.41 1.91
C ALA A 32 6.13 1.53 3.41
N LYS A 33 5.91 2.71 4.00
CA LYS A 33 6.15 2.93 5.44
C LYS A 33 5.26 2.03 6.30
N ALA A 34 3.99 1.86 5.95
CA ALA A 34 3.05 1.02 6.69
C ALA A 34 3.41 -0.47 6.63
N ILE A 35 3.96 -0.96 5.51
CA ILE A 35 4.51 -2.31 5.41
C ILE A 35 5.73 -2.45 6.33
N LYS A 36 6.72 -1.55 6.18
CA LYS A 36 7.97 -1.56 6.95
C LYS A 36 7.77 -1.40 8.46
N SER A 37 6.79 -0.61 8.87
CA SER A 37 6.45 -0.40 10.28
C SER A 37 5.53 -1.48 10.86
N MET A 38 5.30 -2.59 10.13
CA MET A 38 4.46 -3.71 10.55
C MET A 38 3.00 -3.33 10.85
N VAL A 39 2.53 -2.20 10.31
CA VAL A 39 1.11 -1.80 10.33
C VAL A 39 0.32 -2.70 9.40
N ILE A 40 0.84 -2.92 8.19
CA ILE A 40 0.34 -3.92 7.23
C ILE A 40 1.25 -5.14 7.35
N ARG A 41 0.67 -6.29 7.71
CA ARG A 41 1.41 -7.52 7.96
C ARG A 41 0.66 -8.74 7.48
N GLY A 42 1.40 -9.83 7.23
CA GLY A 42 0.89 -11.07 6.65
C GLY A 42 1.07 -11.08 5.12
N ALA A 43 1.61 -12.18 4.59
CA ALA A 43 2.01 -12.26 3.18
C ALA A 43 0.89 -11.87 2.19
N PRO A 44 -0.38 -12.29 2.36
CA PRO A 44 -1.45 -11.85 1.47
C PRO A 44 -1.76 -10.34 1.56
N ALA A 45 -1.72 -9.76 2.76
CA ALA A 45 -1.94 -8.32 2.97
C ALA A 45 -0.86 -7.47 2.31
N ILE A 46 0.39 -7.88 2.50
CA ILE A 46 1.56 -7.18 1.97
C ILE A 46 1.50 -7.16 0.45
N GLY A 47 1.16 -8.30 -0.19
CA GLY A 47 1.01 -8.38 -1.64
C GLY A 47 -0.05 -7.42 -2.18
N VAL A 48 -1.24 -7.38 -1.58
CA VAL A 48 -2.32 -6.47 -1.99
C VAL A 48 -1.92 -5.01 -1.77
N ALA A 49 -1.34 -4.69 -0.61
CA ALA A 49 -0.89 -3.33 -0.29
C ALA A 49 0.20 -2.85 -1.25
N ALA A 50 1.21 -3.68 -1.54
CA ALA A 50 2.27 -3.36 -2.48
C ALA A 50 1.72 -3.10 -3.89
N ALA A 51 0.80 -3.94 -4.38
CA ALA A 51 0.14 -3.73 -5.66
C ALA A 51 -0.65 -2.39 -5.69
N TYR A 52 -1.37 -2.08 -4.61
CA TYR A 52 -2.08 -0.80 -4.47
C TYR A 52 -1.13 0.40 -4.43
N GLY A 53 -0.02 0.30 -3.69
CA GLY A 53 1.04 1.30 -3.69
C GLY A 53 1.59 1.54 -5.09
N PHE A 54 1.79 0.48 -5.87
CA PHE A 54 2.26 0.57 -7.25
C PHE A 54 1.27 1.31 -8.15
N ALA A 55 -0.04 1.03 -8.01
CA ALA A 55 -1.09 1.75 -8.72
C ALA A 55 -1.14 3.24 -8.34
N LEU A 56 -1.00 3.57 -7.05
CA LEU A 56 -0.92 4.96 -6.57
C LEU A 56 0.26 5.71 -7.17
N ALA A 57 1.41 5.06 -7.32
CA ALA A 57 2.58 5.65 -7.97
C ALA A 57 2.31 5.98 -9.44
N GLY A 58 1.68 5.06 -10.19
CA GLY A 58 1.27 5.30 -11.56
C GLY A 58 0.27 6.45 -11.70
N LEU A 59 -0.72 6.53 -10.81
CA LEU A 59 -1.71 7.62 -10.80
C LEU A 59 -1.10 8.98 -10.41
N SER A 60 -0.05 8.97 -9.59
CA SER A 60 0.64 10.20 -9.15
C SER A 60 1.72 10.67 -10.13
N SER A 61 2.11 9.82 -11.10
CA SER A 61 3.12 10.16 -12.10
C SER A 61 2.64 11.28 -13.01
N LYS A 62 3.52 12.25 -13.26
CA LYS A 62 3.31 13.33 -14.25
C LYS A 62 3.90 12.99 -15.62
N ALA A 63 4.39 11.76 -15.79
CA ALA A 63 5.04 11.32 -17.01
C ALA A 63 4.07 11.41 -18.20
N LYS A 64 4.58 11.96 -19.31
CA LYS A 64 3.84 12.04 -20.58
C LYS A 64 4.24 10.95 -21.57
N THR A 65 5.22 10.12 -21.20
CA THR A 65 5.75 9.05 -22.04
C THR A 65 5.80 7.76 -21.23
N SER A 66 5.63 6.63 -21.91
CA SER A 66 5.68 5.31 -21.28
C SER A 66 7.03 5.04 -20.62
N LYS A 67 8.13 5.56 -21.20
CA LYS A 67 9.47 5.42 -20.62
C LYS A 67 9.60 6.17 -19.29
N ALA A 68 9.16 7.43 -19.24
CA ALA A 68 9.20 8.21 -18.00
C ALA A 68 8.28 7.62 -16.92
N LEU A 69 7.10 7.11 -17.30
CA LEU A 69 6.21 6.42 -16.37
C LEU A 69 6.87 5.15 -15.82
N LEU A 70 7.55 4.39 -16.67
CA LEU A 70 8.26 3.19 -16.25
C LEU A 70 9.39 3.53 -15.27
N ASP A 71 10.10 4.64 -15.48
CA ASP A 71 11.15 5.09 -14.56
C ASP A 71 10.57 5.52 -13.19
N ASP A 72 9.43 6.22 -13.17
CA ASP A 72 8.71 6.53 -11.92
C ASP A 72 8.25 5.25 -11.19
N LEU A 73 7.74 4.26 -11.93
CA LEU A 73 7.31 2.98 -11.37
C LEU A 73 8.48 2.15 -10.82
N LYS A 74 9.67 2.22 -11.42
CA LYS A 74 10.87 1.57 -10.87
C LYS A 74 11.24 2.15 -9.51
N VAL A 75 11.14 3.47 -9.35
CA VAL A 75 11.38 4.12 -8.04
C VAL A 75 10.36 3.61 -7.02
N ALA A 76 9.09 3.54 -7.39
CA ALA A 76 8.05 2.98 -6.50
C ALA A 76 8.30 1.52 -6.13
N HIS A 77 8.81 0.71 -7.07
CA HIS A 77 9.16 -0.69 -6.82
C HIS A 77 10.18 -0.79 -5.69
N SER A 78 11.28 -0.05 -5.75
CA SER A 78 12.32 -0.04 -4.71
C SER A 78 11.77 0.28 -3.33
N HIS A 79 10.78 1.16 -3.23
CA HIS A 79 10.17 1.47 -1.93
C HIS A 79 9.26 0.37 -1.38
N LEU A 80 8.62 -0.42 -2.25
CA LEU A 80 7.58 -1.40 -1.88
C LEU A 80 8.10 -2.84 -1.80
N SER A 81 9.27 -3.12 -2.36
CA SER A 81 9.92 -4.45 -2.34
C SER A 81 10.92 -4.64 -1.19
N GLU A 82 11.17 -3.59 -0.41
CA GLU A 82 12.02 -3.59 0.79
C GLU A 82 11.21 -3.83 2.07
#